data_AF-A0A4Q3B545-F1
#
_entry.id   AF-A0A4Q3B545-F1
#
_cell.length_a   1.000
_cell.length_b   1.000
_cell.length_c   1.000
_cell.angle_alpha   90.00
_cell.angle_beta   90.00
_cell.angle_gamma   90.00
#
_symmetry.space_group_name_H-M   'P 1'
#
loop_
_entity.id
_entity.type
_entity.pdbx_description
1 polymer ?
#
loop_
_entity_poly.entity_id
_entity_poly.type
_entity_poly.pdbx_seq_one_letter_code
_entity_poly.pdbx_strand_id
1 'polypeptide(L)'
;MIPFLAPNKMNPSLTKVYEDNRFVFLLWICVTLIFVIDSWITNRLNNYLIFENTFRNLLQQQSFYALYPDFHEDANHYGPIFSLIVAPFAALPNWLGLLFWNLFNCIFLFKAVQSLPVSEKDRLIFGYIAIPCLIESMLNQQFNAAAGALIILNFTQLNKNKGLFSALFMVLGIFVKLYGIVGFAFFFFIKDKPRFILYTLCWALVLFVLPMIFSSPLFVADSY
;
A
#
# COMPACT_ATOMS: atom_id res chain seq x y z
N MET A 1 41.48 24.03 49.98
CA MET A 1 40.50 22.95 49.72
C MET A 1 39.43 23.54 48.81
N ILE A 2 39.55 23.34 47.50
CA ILE A 2 38.65 23.92 46.50
C ILE A 2 37.42 22.99 46.40
N PRO A 3 36.17 23.47 46.50
CA PRO A 3 35.01 22.61 46.37
C PRO A 3 34.91 22.13 44.91
N PHE A 4 34.85 20.82 44.74
CA PHE A 4 34.56 20.18 43.46
C PHE A 4 33.13 20.55 43.07
N LEU A 5 32.97 21.44 42.09
CA LEU A 5 31.67 21.76 41.50
C LEU A 5 31.14 20.49 40.82
N ALA A 6 30.01 19.98 41.30
CA ALA A 6 29.31 18.88 40.64
C ALA A 6 28.95 19.29 39.19
N PRO A 7 29.08 18.38 38.21
CA PRO A 7 28.69 18.69 36.84
C PRO A 7 27.19 19.00 36.80
N ASN A 8 26.88 20.17 36.22
CA ASN A 8 25.54 20.63 35.94
C ASN A 8 24.78 19.51 35.22
N LYS A 9 23.75 18.93 35.85
CA LYS A 9 22.87 17.98 35.17
C LYS A 9 22.21 18.71 34.01
N MET A 10 22.60 18.38 32.79
CA MET A 10 21.92 18.85 31.58
C MET A 10 20.42 18.56 31.72
N ASN A 11 19.63 19.60 31.47
CA ASN A 11 18.17 19.62 31.54
C ASN A 11 17.57 18.49 30.66
N PRO A 12 16.77 17.55 31.22
CA PRO A 12 16.30 16.37 30.48
C PRO A 12 15.08 16.63 29.56
N SER A 13 14.84 17.86 29.09
CA SER A 13 13.53 18.23 28.50
C SER A 13 13.55 18.73 27.05
N LEU A 14 14.54 18.32 26.25
CA LEU A 14 14.34 18.20 24.81
C LEU A 14 14.12 16.73 24.51
N THR A 15 12.88 16.26 24.64
CA THR A 15 12.46 14.99 24.08
C THR A 15 12.92 15.00 22.62
N LYS A 16 13.79 14.07 22.24
CA LYS A 16 14.31 14.00 20.89
C LYS A 16 13.14 13.73 19.96
N VAL A 17 12.62 14.78 19.32
CA VAL A 17 11.39 14.71 18.50
C VAL A 17 11.52 13.67 17.38
N TYR A 18 12.74 13.43 16.90
CA TYR A 18 13.06 12.39 15.92
C TYR A 18 12.99 10.94 16.44
N GLU A 19 12.82 10.74 17.75
CA GLU A 19 12.57 9.43 18.36
C GLU A 19 11.07 9.11 18.49
N ASP A 20 10.19 9.94 17.92
CA ASP A 20 8.72 9.77 17.92
C ASP A 20 8.20 9.33 16.53
N ASN A 21 7.38 8.28 16.51
CA ASN A 21 6.69 7.80 15.30
C ASN A 21 5.81 8.89 14.66
N ARG A 22 5.28 9.84 15.44
CA ARG A 22 4.53 10.99 14.91
C ARG A 22 5.41 11.88 14.03
N PHE A 23 6.66 12.09 14.42
CA PHE A 23 7.61 12.86 13.62
C PHE A 23 7.93 12.13 12.31
N VAL A 24 8.19 10.82 12.37
CA VAL A 24 8.41 10.01 11.15
C VAL A 24 7.19 10.03 10.25
N PHE A 25 5.98 9.91 10.80
CA PHE A 25 4.75 9.99 10.02
C PHE A 25 4.59 11.36 9.35
N LEU A 26 4.83 12.46 10.06
CA LEU A 26 4.80 13.81 9.49
C LEU A 26 5.82 13.95 8.36
N LEU A 27 7.02 13.39 8.51
CA LEU A 27 8.03 13.37 7.47
C LEU A 27 7.54 12.61 6.22
N TRP A 28 6.89 11.46 6.39
CA TRP A 28 6.30 10.69 5.29
C TRP A 28 5.21 11.47 4.55
N ILE A 29 4.34 12.17 5.29
CA ILE A 29 3.31 13.03 4.72
C ILE A 29 3.95 14.19 3.95
N CYS A 30 4.96 14.86 4.51
CA CYS A 30 5.67 15.93 3.81
C CYS A 30 6.32 15.45 2.52
N VAL A 31 7.03 14.32 2.53
CA VAL A 31 7.62 13.70 1.33
C VAL A 31 6.54 13.41 0.28
N THR A 32 5.41 12.85 0.71
CA THR A 32 4.28 12.54 -0.16
C THR A 32 3.71 13.80 -0.82
N LEU A 33 3.48 14.85 -0.03
CA LEU A 33 2.95 16.11 -0.54
C LEU A 33 3.93 16.82 -1.49
N ILE A 34 5.25 16.73 -1.24
CA ILE A 34 6.26 17.25 -2.15
C ILE A 34 6.14 16.61 -3.53
N PHE A 35 6.01 15.27 -3.62
CA PHE A 35 5.89 14.59 -4.91
C PHE A 35 4.52 14.73 -5.56
N VAL A 36 3.45 14.94 -4.79
CA VAL A 36 2.15 15.34 -5.34
C VAL A 36 2.24 16.72 -6.00
N ILE A 37 2.84 17.70 -5.31
CA ILE A 37 3.01 19.05 -5.85
C ILE A 37 3.91 19.04 -7.09
N ASP A 38 5.02 18.31 -7.03
CA ASP A 38 5.93 18.14 -8.16
C ASP A 38 5.23 17.46 -9.35
N SER A 39 4.41 16.43 -9.12
CA SER A 39 3.57 15.80 -10.15
C SER A 39 2.60 16.80 -10.81
N TRP A 40 1.94 17.65 -10.03
CA TRP A 40 1.05 18.69 -10.56
C TRP A 40 1.80 19.74 -11.40
N ILE A 41 2.97 20.18 -10.96
CA ILE A 41 3.77 21.19 -11.67
C ILE A 41 4.36 20.62 -12.97
N THR A 42 4.82 19.37 -12.93
CA THR A 42 5.50 18.71 -14.05
C THR A 42 4.56 17.93 -14.97
N ASN A 43 3.25 17.88 -14.64
CA ASN A 43 2.25 17.03 -15.29
C ASN A 43 2.64 15.54 -15.35
N ARG A 44 3.37 15.04 -14.34
CA ARG A 44 3.74 13.63 -14.22
C ARG A 44 2.67 12.85 -13.47
N LEU A 45 1.64 12.41 -14.17
CA LEU A 45 0.54 11.64 -13.57
C LEU A 45 0.20 10.33 -14.30
N ASN A 46 1.06 9.89 -15.23
CA ASN A 46 0.77 8.76 -16.12
C ASN A 46 0.34 7.48 -15.37
N ASN A 47 1.08 7.07 -14.35
CA ASN A 47 0.72 5.87 -13.58
C ASN A 47 -0.64 6.00 -12.89
N TYR A 48 -0.95 7.18 -12.35
CA TYR A 48 -2.27 7.44 -11.77
C TYR A 48 -3.38 7.35 -12.84
N LEU A 49 -3.15 7.87 -14.05
CA LEU A 49 -4.12 7.77 -15.17
C LEU A 49 -4.32 6.31 -15.63
N ILE A 50 -3.25 5.52 -15.69
CA ILE A 50 -3.35 4.07 -15.95
C ILE A 50 -4.25 3.40 -14.90
N PHE A 51 -4.07 3.75 -13.62
CA PHE A 51 -4.83 3.16 -12.52
C PHE A 51 -6.30 3.58 -12.55
N GLU A 52 -6.58 4.87 -12.71
CA GLU A 52 -7.95 5.39 -12.86
C GLU A 52 -8.66 4.72 -14.04
N ASN A 53 -7.95 4.54 -15.16
CA ASN A 53 -8.48 3.90 -16.35
C ASN A 53 -8.93 2.45 -16.12
N THR A 54 -8.36 1.73 -15.14
CA THR A 54 -8.81 0.37 -14.81
C THR A 54 -10.27 0.34 -14.36
N PHE A 55 -10.73 1.37 -13.64
CA PHE A 55 -12.13 1.48 -13.21
C PHE A 55 -13.06 1.81 -14.39
N ARG A 56 -12.62 2.69 -15.29
CA ARG A 56 -13.36 2.96 -16.53
C ARG A 56 -13.50 1.71 -17.40
N ASN A 57 -12.40 0.99 -17.59
CA ASN A 57 -12.36 -0.23 -18.38
C ASN A 57 -13.24 -1.33 -17.78
N LEU A 58 -13.31 -1.44 -16.45
CA LEU A 58 -14.24 -2.35 -15.78
C LEU A 58 -15.70 -2.05 -16.17
N LEU A 59 -16.12 -0.78 -16.01
CA LEU A 59 -17.50 -0.35 -16.25
C LEU A 59 -17.89 -0.48 -17.72
N GLN A 60 -16.96 -0.21 -18.64
CA GLN A 60 -17.21 -0.21 -20.08
C GLN A 60 -16.92 -1.57 -20.74
N GLN A 61 -16.50 -2.59 -19.98
CA GLN A 61 -16.07 -3.89 -20.49
C GLN A 61 -14.98 -3.78 -21.57
N GLN A 62 -14.04 -2.86 -21.38
CA GLN A 62 -12.89 -2.67 -22.25
C GLN A 62 -11.66 -3.39 -21.69
N SER A 63 -10.77 -3.87 -22.57
CA SER A 63 -9.59 -4.64 -22.14
C SER A 63 -8.78 -3.91 -21.07
N PHE A 64 -8.47 -4.60 -19.97
CA PHE A 64 -7.57 -4.08 -18.93
C PHE A 64 -6.13 -3.90 -19.41
N TYR A 65 -5.76 -4.51 -20.53
CA TYR A 65 -4.35 -4.68 -20.94
C TYR A 65 -4.05 -4.07 -22.32
N ALA A 66 -5.03 -3.46 -22.97
CA ALA A 66 -4.84 -2.72 -24.22
C ALA A 66 -4.19 -1.34 -23.97
N LEU A 67 -3.63 -0.76 -25.05
CA LEU A 67 -3.12 0.60 -25.05
C LEU A 67 -4.26 1.61 -25.24
N TYR A 68 -4.19 2.72 -24.51
CA TYR A 68 -5.18 3.80 -24.56
C TYR A 68 -4.46 5.17 -24.65
N PRO A 69 -3.78 5.47 -25.78
CA PRO A 69 -2.91 6.63 -25.93
C PRO A 69 -3.61 7.98 -25.74
N ASP A 70 -4.94 8.02 -25.92
CA ASP A 70 -5.75 9.21 -25.64
C ASP A 70 -5.86 9.53 -24.13
N PHE A 71 -5.44 8.61 -23.27
CA PHE A 71 -5.62 8.70 -21.81
C PHE A 71 -4.33 8.52 -21.03
N HIS A 72 -3.42 7.67 -21.47
CA HIS A 72 -2.14 7.39 -20.81
C HIS A 72 -1.16 6.69 -21.78
N GLU A 73 0.10 6.61 -21.38
CA GLU A 73 1.22 6.27 -22.25
C GLU A 73 1.63 4.79 -22.25
N ASP A 74 1.08 3.95 -21.35
CA ASP A 74 1.50 2.54 -21.20
C ASP A 74 0.32 1.61 -20.82
N ALA A 75 0.50 0.30 -20.93
CA ALA A 75 -0.51 -0.67 -20.57
C ALA A 75 -0.62 -0.86 -19.04
N ASN A 76 -1.83 -1.15 -18.58
CA ASN A 76 -2.03 -1.61 -17.21
C ASN A 76 -1.51 -3.05 -17.05
N HIS A 77 -1.03 -3.37 -15.84
CA HIS A 77 -0.54 -4.71 -15.46
C HIS A 77 -1.20 -5.22 -14.17
N TYR A 78 -2.29 -4.58 -13.74
CA TYR A 78 -3.00 -4.91 -12.52
C TYR A 78 -4.30 -5.65 -12.86
N GLY A 79 -4.68 -6.61 -12.01
CA GLY A 79 -5.87 -7.42 -12.21
C GLY A 79 -7.18 -6.68 -11.89
N PRO A 80 -8.35 -7.23 -12.27
CA PRO A 80 -9.65 -6.58 -12.13
C PRO A 80 -9.96 -6.00 -10.74
N ILE A 81 -9.62 -6.69 -9.64
CA ILE A 81 -9.86 -6.19 -8.27
C ILE A 81 -9.20 -4.84 -8.00
N PHE A 82 -8.09 -4.53 -8.66
CA PHE A 82 -7.37 -3.27 -8.50
C PHE A 82 -8.23 -2.07 -8.85
N SER A 83 -9.09 -2.20 -9.85
CA SER A 83 -10.02 -1.15 -10.26
C SER A 83 -10.96 -0.71 -9.12
N LEU A 84 -11.34 -1.62 -8.22
CA LEU A 84 -12.16 -1.29 -7.05
C LEU A 84 -11.37 -0.59 -5.94
N ILE A 85 -10.07 -0.86 -5.84
CA ILE A 85 -9.16 -0.14 -4.94
C ILE A 85 -9.00 1.30 -5.42
N VAL A 86 -8.91 1.49 -6.73
CA VAL A 86 -8.70 2.81 -7.35
C VAL A 86 -9.98 3.62 -7.49
N ALA A 87 -11.14 2.96 -7.61
CA ALA A 87 -12.47 3.57 -7.78
C ALA A 87 -12.76 4.82 -6.93
N PRO A 88 -12.52 4.86 -5.59
CA PRO A 88 -12.78 6.06 -4.80
C PRO A 88 -11.93 7.27 -5.20
N PHE A 89 -10.72 7.04 -5.74
CA PHE A 89 -9.83 8.10 -6.22
C PHE A 89 -10.17 8.50 -7.65
N ALA A 90 -10.49 7.53 -8.50
CA ALA A 90 -10.95 7.70 -9.89
C ALA A 90 -12.25 8.50 -10.01
N ALA A 91 -13.08 8.51 -8.97
CA ALA A 91 -14.32 9.30 -8.95
C ALA A 91 -14.08 10.81 -8.75
N LEU A 92 -12.85 11.22 -8.45
CA LEU A 92 -12.46 12.62 -8.21
C LEU A 92 -11.77 13.21 -9.45
N PRO A 93 -11.72 14.55 -9.58
CA PRO A 93 -10.86 15.18 -10.57
C PRO A 93 -9.39 14.72 -10.41
N ASN A 94 -8.68 14.49 -11.52
CA ASN A 94 -7.36 13.82 -11.52
C ASN A 94 -6.37 14.40 -10.50
N TRP A 95 -6.33 15.73 -10.33
CA TRP A 95 -5.43 16.36 -9.36
C TRP A 95 -5.73 15.94 -7.91
N LEU A 96 -7.00 15.79 -7.56
CA LEU A 96 -7.46 15.42 -6.22
C LEU A 96 -7.38 13.90 -6.02
N GLY A 97 -7.72 13.12 -7.04
CA GLY A 97 -7.55 11.67 -7.05
C GLY A 97 -6.08 11.28 -6.85
N LEU A 98 -5.15 11.94 -7.55
CA LEU A 98 -3.70 11.75 -7.39
C LEU A 98 -3.20 12.07 -5.98
N LEU A 99 -3.69 13.15 -5.37
CA LEU A 99 -3.37 13.49 -3.98
C LEU A 99 -3.79 12.39 -3.02
N PHE A 100 -5.06 11.98 -3.07
CA PHE A 100 -5.57 10.96 -2.16
C PHE A 100 -5.02 9.57 -2.44
N TRP A 101 -4.71 9.25 -3.69
CA TRP A 101 -4.03 8.01 -4.07
C TRP A 101 -2.66 7.88 -3.41
N ASN A 102 -1.84 8.94 -3.48
CA ASN A 102 -0.51 8.94 -2.87
C ASN A 102 -0.59 8.95 -1.34
N LEU A 103 -1.51 9.73 -0.76
CA LEU A 103 -1.74 9.72 0.69
C LEU A 103 -2.19 8.34 1.18
N PHE A 104 -3.08 7.66 0.44
CA PHE A 104 -3.51 6.30 0.76
C PHE A 104 -2.32 5.34 0.81
N ASN A 105 -1.49 5.32 -0.24
CA ASN A 105 -0.31 4.45 -0.31
C ASN A 105 0.69 4.73 0.84
N CYS A 106 0.96 6.00 1.11
CA CYS A 106 1.81 6.45 2.21
C CYS A 106 1.29 5.99 3.58
N ILE A 107 0.03 6.31 3.90
CA ILE A 107 -0.58 5.99 5.19
C ILE A 107 -0.68 4.48 5.36
N PHE A 108 -1.06 3.75 4.31
CA PHE A 108 -1.24 2.31 4.36
C PHE A 108 0.09 1.60 4.67
N LEU A 109 1.17 1.98 3.99
CA LEU A 109 2.50 1.46 4.27
C LEU A 109 2.97 1.83 5.68
N PHE A 110 2.79 3.08 6.11
CA PHE A 110 3.19 3.50 7.45
C PHE A 110 2.48 2.67 8.53
N LYS A 111 1.16 2.50 8.41
CA LYS A 111 0.37 1.67 9.33
C LYS A 111 0.80 0.20 9.32
N ALA A 112 1.16 -0.34 8.15
CA ALA A 112 1.69 -1.69 8.04
C ALA A 112 3.02 -1.84 8.79
N VAL A 113 3.98 -0.93 8.61
CA VAL A 113 5.25 -0.91 9.36
C VAL A 113 5.00 -0.86 10.87
N GLN A 114 4.07 -0.01 11.32
CA GLN A 114 3.72 0.09 12.74
C GLN A 114 3.04 -1.17 13.32
N SER A 115 2.59 -2.10 12.47
CA SER A 115 2.00 -3.37 12.90
C SER A 115 3.03 -4.48 13.20
N LEU A 116 4.30 -4.27 12.85
CA LEU A 116 5.37 -5.26 13.00
C LEU A 116 5.54 -5.67 14.48
N PRO A 117 5.68 -6.97 14.81
CA PRO A 117 5.79 -7.47 16.17
C PRO A 117 7.20 -7.29 16.76
N VAL A 118 7.76 -6.09 16.64
CA VAL A 118 9.08 -5.68 17.15
C VAL A 118 8.93 -4.52 18.14
N SER A 119 10.04 -4.09 18.75
CA SER A 119 10.03 -2.96 19.69
C SER A 119 9.59 -1.66 19.00
N GLU A 120 9.06 -0.69 19.76
CA GLU A 120 8.68 0.61 19.22
C GLU A 120 9.85 1.34 18.56
N LYS A 121 11.06 1.17 19.14
CA LYS A 121 12.31 1.68 18.59
C LYS A 121 12.63 1.07 17.22
N ASP A 122 12.41 -0.24 17.05
CA ASP A 122 12.66 -0.89 15.76
C ASP A 122 11.62 -0.49 14.71
N ARG A 123 10.34 -0.31 15.09
CA ARG A 123 9.31 0.23 14.20
C ARG A 123 9.67 1.64 13.73
N LEU A 124 10.19 2.48 14.63
CA LEU A 124 10.67 3.81 14.29
C LEU A 124 11.83 3.72 13.28
N ILE A 125 12.83 2.86 13.52
CA ILE A 125 13.96 2.63 12.61
C ILE A 125 13.46 2.16 11.24
N PHE A 126 12.52 1.21 11.19
CA PHE A 126 11.91 0.76 9.92
C PHE A 126 11.15 1.89 9.22
N GLY A 127 10.50 2.76 9.97
CA GLY A 127 9.87 3.97 9.44
C GLY A 127 10.87 4.89 8.72
N TYR A 128 12.09 5.03 9.24
CA TYR A 128 13.16 5.76 8.55
C TYR A 128 13.73 5.00 7.34
N ILE A 129 13.98 3.69 7.49
CA ILE A 129 14.54 2.84 6.43
C ILE A 129 13.62 2.78 5.21
N ALA A 130 12.30 2.84 5.40
CA ALA A 130 11.35 2.78 4.29
C ALA A 130 11.17 4.10 3.53
N ILE A 131 11.79 5.22 3.96
CA ILE A 131 11.66 6.53 3.28
C ILE A 131 12.12 6.47 1.81
N PRO A 132 13.28 5.89 1.44
CA PRO A 132 13.67 5.81 0.03
C PRO A 132 12.66 5.03 -0.83
N CYS A 133 12.07 3.95 -0.29
CA CYS A 133 11.01 3.20 -0.98
C CYS A 133 9.73 4.04 -1.14
N LEU A 134 9.37 4.82 -0.11
CA LEU A 134 8.26 5.77 -0.19
C LEU A 134 8.53 6.82 -1.27
N ILE A 135 9.72 7.42 -1.29
CA ILE A 135 10.13 8.44 -2.28
C ILE A 135 9.94 7.89 -3.69
N GLU A 136 10.48 6.72 -4.00
CA GLU A 136 10.32 6.09 -5.31
C GLU A 136 8.85 5.90 -5.68
N SER A 137 8.04 5.38 -4.74
CA SER A 137 6.63 5.14 -5.00
C SER A 137 5.83 6.43 -5.19
N MET A 138 6.08 7.47 -4.41
CA MET A 138 5.36 8.75 -4.54
C MET A 138 5.77 9.53 -5.79
N LEU A 139 7.07 9.50 -6.14
CA LEU A 139 7.60 10.12 -7.36
C LEU A 139 6.96 9.54 -8.62
N ASN A 140 6.72 8.23 -8.63
CA ASN A 140 6.10 7.52 -9.75
C ASN A 140 4.59 7.28 -9.54
N GLN A 141 3.97 7.78 -8.47
CA GLN A 141 2.55 7.55 -8.15
C GLN A 141 2.15 6.06 -8.12
N GLN A 142 3.09 5.18 -7.75
CA GLN A 142 2.98 3.73 -7.87
C GLN A 142 2.23 3.08 -6.69
N PHE A 143 1.64 1.92 -6.96
CA PHE A 143 1.05 1.04 -5.94
C PHE A 143 2.10 0.29 -5.09
N ASN A 144 3.39 0.38 -5.42
CA ASN A 144 4.45 -0.41 -4.79
C ASN A 144 4.49 -0.25 -3.25
N ALA A 145 4.26 0.96 -2.73
CA ALA A 145 4.16 1.18 -1.30
C ALA A 145 3.00 0.39 -0.66
N ALA A 146 1.80 0.41 -1.25
CA ALA A 146 0.69 -0.43 -0.78
C ALA A 146 0.96 -1.94 -0.97
N ALA A 147 1.65 -2.35 -2.04
CA ALA A 147 2.06 -3.75 -2.22
C ALA A 147 2.99 -4.21 -1.08
N GLY A 148 3.96 -3.38 -0.69
CA GLY A 148 4.80 -3.62 0.49
C GLY A 148 3.98 -3.71 1.78
N ALA A 149 2.98 -2.84 1.92
CA ALA A 149 2.04 -2.87 3.05
C ALA A 149 1.27 -4.21 3.11
N LEU A 150 0.78 -4.72 1.98
CA LEU A 150 0.09 -6.01 1.90
C LEU A 150 1.00 -7.18 2.34
N ILE A 151 2.27 -7.17 1.96
CA ILE A 151 3.24 -8.21 2.38
C ILE A 151 3.48 -8.14 3.89
N ILE A 152 3.70 -6.94 4.43
CA ILE A 152 3.90 -6.75 5.87
C ILE A 152 2.63 -7.20 6.62
N LEU A 153 1.44 -6.79 6.19
CA LEU A 153 0.19 -7.15 6.86
C LEU A 153 -0.15 -8.63 6.75
N ASN A 154 0.21 -9.29 5.64
CA ASN A 154 0.16 -10.75 5.55
C ASN A 154 0.96 -11.38 6.69
N PHE A 155 2.21 -10.97 6.88
CA PHE A 155 3.07 -11.47 7.95
C PHE A 155 2.54 -11.12 9.35
N THR A 156 2.17 -9.86 9.62
CA THR A 156 1.79 -9.42 10.97
C THR A 156 0.41 -9.93 11.41
N GLN A 157 -0.42 -10.40 10.48
CA GLN A 157 -1.71 -11.03 10.74
C GLN A 157 -1.67 -12.56 10.67
N LEU A 158 -0.53 -13.18 10.35
CA LEU A 158 -0.41 -14.60 10.01
C LEU A 158 -1.10 -15.54 11.00
N ASN A 159 -0.89 -15.29 12.30
CA ASN A 159 -1.46 -16.10 13.38
C ASN A 159 -2.54 -15.36 14.19
N LYS A 160 -2.99 -14.19 13.72
CA LYS A 160 -4.11 -13.43 14.34
C LYS A 160 -5.42 -13.86 13.69
N ASN A 161 -6.49 -13.95 14.47
CA ASN A 161 -7.83 -14.34 13.97
C ASN A 161 -7.79 -15.58 13.05
N LYS A 162 -6.98 -16.59 13.43
CA LYS A 162 -6.79 -17.84 12.67
C LYS A 162 -6.31 -17.62 11.22
N GLY A 163 -5.62 -16.51 10.95
CA GLY A 163 -5.06 -16.18 9.63
C GLY A 163 -6.07 -15.56 8.65
N LEU A 164 -7.29 -15.21 9.08
CA LEU A 164 -8.33 -14.66 8.21
C LEU A 164 -7.85 -13.43 7.41
N PHE A 165 -7.27 -12.43 8.09
CA PHE A 165 -6.80 -11.22 7.42
C PHE A 165 -5.44 -11.40 6.73
N SER A 166 -4.61 -12.31 7.22
CA SER A 166 -3.36 -12.66 6.51
C SER A 166 -3.66 -13.23 5.13
N ALA A 167 -4.63 -14.17 5.04
CA ALA A 167 -5.12 -14.70 3.79
C ALA A 167 -5.72 -13.60 2.88
N LEU A 168 -6.50 -12.65 3.43
CA LEU A 168 -7.01 -11.50 2.68
C LEU A 168 -5.88 -10.72 2.01
N PHE A 169 -4.89 -10.27 2.77
CA PHE A 169 -3.80 -9.44 2.23
C PHE A 169 -2.94 -10.21 1.22
N MET A 170 -2.74 -11.52 1.43
CA MET A 170 -2.07 -12.39 0.47
C MET A 170 -2.81 -12.44 -0.87
N VAL A 171 -4.08 -12.84 -0.84
CA VAL A 171 -4.89 -13.02 -2.05
C VAL A 171 -5.11 -11.69 -2.75
N LEU A 172 -5.41 -10.62 -2.00
CA LEU A 172 -5.54 -9.28 -2.55
C LEU A 172 -4.25 -8.85 -3.25
N GLY A 173 -3.10 -9.12 -2.62
CA GLY A 173 -1.79 -8.92 -3.25
C GLY A 173 -1.75 -9.63 -4.59
N ILE A 174 -1.95 -10.95 -4.63
CA ILE A 174 -1.88 -11.78 -5.85
C ILE A 174 -2.79 -11.25 -6.96
N PHE A 175 -4.05 -10.92 -6.62
CA PHE A 175 -5.05 -10.49 -7.61
C PHE A 175 -4.86 -9.06 -8.08
N VAL A 176 -4.26 -8.20 -7.27
CA VAL A 176 -3.87 -6.86 -7.71
C VAL A 176 -2.67 -6.95 -8.64
N LYS A 177 -1.61 -7.63 -8.20
CA LYS A 177 -0.37 -7.84 -8.95
C LYS A 177 0.37 -9.01 -8.32
N LEU A 178 0.97 -9.91 -9.10
CA LEU A 178 1.57 -11.17 -8.61
C LEU A 178 2.60 -11.05 -7.46
N TYR A 179 3.00 -9.85 -7.03
CA TYR A 179 3.75 -9.56 -5.79
C TYR A 179 3.25 -10.29 -4.54
N GLY A 180 1.93 -10.49 -4.41
CA GLY A 180 1.36 -11.20 -3.25
C GLY A 180 1.80 -12.66 -3.11
N ILE A 181 2.38 -13.25 -4.16
CA ILE A 181 2.88 -14.64 -4.16
C ILE A 181 3.98 -14.85 -3.09
N VAL A 182 4.74 -13.81 -2.75
CA VAL A 182 5.74 -13.84 -1.67
C VAL A 182 5.10 -14.23 -0.33
N GLY A 183 3.82 -13.91 -0.15
CA GLY A 183 3.04 -14.29 1.03
C GLY A 183 2.97 -15.80 1.28
N PHE A 184 3.08 -16.63 0.24
CA PHE A 184 3.12 -18.08 0.41
C PHE A 184 4.37 -18.56 1.15
N ALA A 185 5.46 -17.79 1.13
CA ALA A 185 6.64 -18.11 1.95
C ALA A 185 6.29 -18.15 3.46
N PHE A 186 5.26 -17.42 3.88
CA PHE A 186 4.81 -17.43 5.27
C PHE A 186 3.98 -18.66 5.65
N PHE A 187 3.52 -19.46 4.68
CA PHE A 187 2.71 -20.66 4.90
C PHE A 187 3.36 -21.66 5.87
N PHE A 188 4.69 -21.78 5.81
CA PHE A 188 5.45 -22.68 6.68
C PHE A 188 5.35 -22.31 8.17
N PHE A 189 5.11 -21.03 8.48
CA PHE A 189 5.02 -20.51 9.86
C PHE A 189 3.59 -20.46 10.42
N ILE A 190 2.61 -20.98 9.66
CA ILE A 190 1.20 -21.01 10.05
C ILE A 190 0.92 -22.16 11.01
N LYS A 191 0.28 -21.83 12.14
CA LYS A 191 -0.14 -22.81 13.16
C LYS A 191 -1.33 -23.66 12.72
N ASP A 192 -2.37 -23.03 12.16
CA ASP A 192 -3.62 -23.68 11.73
C ASP A 192 -3.74 -23.67 10.20
N LYS A 193 -2.98 -24.56 9.56
CA LYS A 193 -2.89 -24.64 8.09
C LYS A 193 -4.25 -24.91 7.41
N PRO A 194 -5.10 -25.85 7.88
CA PRO A 194 -6.38 -26.11 7.26
C PRO A 194 -7.29 -24.88 7.23
N ARG A 195 -7.38 -24.13 8.34
CA ARG A 195 -8.18 -22.90 8.37
C ARG A 195 -7.60 -21.80 7.48
N PHE A 196 -6.29 -21.66 7.42
CA PHE A 196 -5.67 -20.68 6.52
C PHE A 196 -5.94 -21.00 5.04
N ILE A 197 -5.87 -22.28 4.65
CA ILE A 197 -6.22 -22.71 3.29
C ILE A 197 -7.69 -22.37 3.00
N LEU A 198 -8.59 -22.69 3.94
CA LEU A 198 -10.01 -22.33 3.81
C LEU A 198 -10.20 -20.83 3.60
N TYR A 199 -9.58 -19.98 4.43
CA TYR A 199 -9.70 -18.52 4.28
C TYR A 199 -9.07 -18.00 3.00
N THR A 200 -7.98 -18.62 2.53
CA THR A 200 -7.38 -18.29 1.23
C THR A 200 -8.36 -18.57 0.10
N LEU A 201 -9.01 -19.74 0.09
CA LEU A 201 -10.05 -20.08 -0.89
C LEU A 201 -11.26 -19.15 -0.78
N CYS A 202 -11.72 -18.83 0.44
CA CYS A 202 -12.83 -17.90 0.65
C CYS A 202 -12.50 -16.50 0.10
N TRP A 203 -11.32 -15.95 0.42
CA TRP A 203 -10.94 -14.64 -0.09
C TRP A 203 -10.66 -14.63 -1.59
N ALA A 204 -10.11 -15.71 -2.14
CA ALA A 204 -9.94 -15.86 -3.59
C ALA A 204 -11.30 -15.79 -4.28
N LEU A 205 -12.30 -16.54 -3.80
CA LEU A 205 -13.65 -16.48 -4.34
C LEU A 205 -14.27 -15.08 -4.21
N VAL A 206 -14.19 -14.47 -3.03
CA VAL A 206 -14.76 -13.14 -2.78
C VAL A 206 -14.13 -12.09 -3.70
N LEU A 207 -12.79 -12.01 -3.75
CA LEU A 207 -12.08 -11.00 -4.53
C LEU A 207 -12.15 -11.25 -6.04
N PHE A 208 -12.37 -12.50 -6.48
CA PHE A 208 -12.59 -12.83 -7.89
C PHE A 208 -13.98 -12.36 -8.35
N VAL A 209 -15.00 -12.55 -7.51
CA VAL A 209 -16.39 -12.21 -7.84
C VAL A 209 -16.67 -10.71 -7.64
N LEU A 210 -15.95 -10.02 -6.75
CA LEU A 210 -16.26 -8.62 -6.39
C LEU A 210 -16.32 -7.66 -7.59
N PRO A 211 -15.41 -7.70 -8.58
CA PRO A 211 -15.50 -6.84 -9.78
C PRO A 211 -16.74 -7.13 -10.65
N MET A 212 -17.32 -8.32 -10.58
CA MET A 212 -18.53 -8.72 -11.33
C MET A 212 -19.80 -7.99 -10.85
N ILE A 213 -19.74 -7.28 -9.72
CA ILE A 213 -20.83 -6.39 -9.29
C ILE A 213 -20.97 -5.20 -10.25
N PHE A 214 -19.86 -4.81 -10.90
CA PHE A 214 -19.77 -3.61 -11.74
C PHE A 214 -19.65 -3.93 -13.23
N SER A 215 -19.51 -5.21 -13.60
CA SER A 215 -19.27 -5.65 -14.97
C SER A 215 -19.74 -7.09 -15.20
N SER A 216 -19.76 -7.57 -16.43
CA SER A 216 -20.25 -8.93 -16.71
C SER A 216 -19.28 -9.99 -16.13
N PRO A 217 -19.80 -11.12 -15.58
CA PRO A 217 -18.96 -12.20 -15.07
C PRO A 217 -17.98 -12.76 -16.10
N LEU A 218 -18.40 -12.86 -17.37
CA LEU A 218 -17.58 -13.36 -18.45
C LEU A 218 -16.39 -12.43 -18.72
N PHE A 219 -16.64 -11.12 -18.84
CA PHE A 219 -15.58 -10.14 -19.06
C PHE A 219 -14.56 -10.11 -17.92
N VAL A 220 -15.03 -10.17 -16.65
CA VAL A 220 -14.13 -10.18 -15.49
C VAL A 220 -13.30 -11.45 -15.44
N ALA A 221 -13.90 -12.62 -15.73
CA ALA A 221 -13.19 -13.90 -15.76
C ALA A 221 -12.12 -13.94 -16.85
N ASP A 222 -12.41 -13.43 -18.05
CA ASP A 222 -11.45 -13.34 -19.16
C ASP A 222 -10.32 -12.31 -18.91
N SER A 223 -10.51 -11.43 -17.91
CA SER A 223 -9.53 -10.41 -17.51
C SER A 223 -8.59 -10.85 -16.39
N TYR A 224 -8.73 -12.06 -15.84
CA TYR A 224 -7.82 -12.64 -14.83
C TYR A 224 -6.89 -13.69 -15.45
#